data_AF-A0A838F276-F1
#
_entry.id   AF-A0A838F276-F1
#
_cell.length_a   1.000
_cell.length_b   1.000
_cell.length_c   1.000
_cell.angle_alpha   90.00
_cell.angle_beta   90.00
_cell.angle_gamma   90.00
#
_symmetry.space_group_name_H-M   'P 1'
#
loop_
_entity.id
_entity.type
_entity.pdbx_description
1 polymer ?
#
loop_
_entity_poly.entity_id
_entity_poly.type
_entity_poly.pdbx_seq_one_letter_code
_entity_poly.pdbx_strand_id
1 'polypeptide(L)' 'SFFVGFLISLYLSIAKIFYEQTRMTDRPIFYLGLVTMIIGIQLFLTGFLAELISRNSSERNFYKVEKRLNA' A
#
# COMPACT_ATOMS: atom_id res chain seq x y z
N SER A 1 4.08 -5.29 7.14
CA SER A 1 3.45 -4.08 7.71
C SER A 1 1.94 -4.23 7.89
N PHE A 2 1.16 -4.52 6.83
CA PHE A 2 -0.30 -4.67 6.94
C PHE A 2 -0.74 -5.72 7.98
N PHE A 3 -0.21 -6.95 7.88
CA PHE A 3 -0.59 -8.04 8.78
C PHE A 3 -0.28 -7.74 10.25
N VAL A 4 0.86 -7.08 10.52
CA VAL A 4 1.24 -6.67 11.88
C VAL A 4 0.28 -5.60 12.42
N GLY A 5 -0.05 -4.58 11.62
CA GLY A 5 -1.05 -3.57 12.00
C GLY A 5 -2.44 -4.16 12.21
N PHE A 6 -2.80 -5.19 11.43
CA PHE A 6 -4.05 -5.93 11.57
C PHE A 6 -4.09 -6.74 12.87
N LEU A 7 -3.02 -7.45 13.22
CA LEU A 7 -2.93 -8.18 14.49
C LEU A 7 -3.00 -7.24 15.71
N ILE A 8 -2.32 -6.09 15.65
CA ILE A 8 -2.39 -5.05 16.69
C ILE A 8 -3.83 -4.53 16.85
N SER A 9 -4.49 -4.23 15.74
CA SER A 9 -5.87 -3.74 15.74
C SER A 9 -6.85 -4.81 16.24
N LEU A 10 -6.66 -6.08 15.86
CA LEU A 10 -7.48 -7.20 16.30
C LEU A 10 -7.32 -7.45 17.80
N TYR A 11 -6.07 -7.48 18.30
CA TYR A 11 -5.78 -7.59 19.73
C TYR A 11 -6.48 -6.49 20.53
N LEU A 12 -6.33 -5.24 20.09
CA LEU A 12 -6.97 -4.10 20.72
C LEU A 12 -8.50 -4.25 20.67
N SER A 13 -9.08 -4.60 19.51
CA SER A 13 -10.53 -4.75 19.35
C SER A 13 -11.12 -5.82 20.27
N ILE A 14 -10.44 -6.94 20.45
CA ILE A 14 -10.81 -7.98 21.43
C ILE A 14 -10.70 -7.43 22.85
N ALA A 15 -9.61 -6.71 23.18
CA ALA A 15 -9.45 -6.06 24.47
C ALA A 15 -10.58 -5.07 24.80
N LYS A 16 -11.11 -4.36 23.78
CA LYS A 16 -12.27 -3.46 23.96
C LYS A 16 -13.53 -4.21 24.37
N ILE A 17 -13.84 -5.27 23.62
CA ILE A 17 -15.14 -5.94 23.65
C ILE A 17 -15.26 -6.83 24.88
N PHE A 18 -14.17 -7.50 25.27
CA PHE A 18 -14.18 -8.49 26.36
C PHE A 18 -13.67 -7.95 27.70
N TYR A 19 -12.83 -6.91 27.70
CA TYR A 19 -12.20 -6.38 28.92
C TYR A 19 -12.62 -4.94 29.23
N GLU A 20 -13.69 -4.43 28.59
CA GLU A 20 -14.23 -3.07 28.74
C GLU A 20 -13.18 -1.94 28.61
N GLN A 21 -12.07 -2.18 27.90
CA GLN A 21 -11.05 -1.17 27.66
C GLN A 21 -11.54 -0.18 26.59
N THR A 22 -12.27 0.84 27.02
CA THR A 22 -12.90 1.85 26.14
C THR A 22 -11.91 2.86 25.55
N ARG A 23 -10.72 3.03 26.15
CA ARG A 23 -9.72 4.07 25.81
C ARG A 23 -8.62 3.57 24.86
N MET A 24 -9.03 3.06 23.71
CA MET A 24 -8.10 2.47 22.72
C MET A 24 -7.26 3.52 22.01
N THR A 25 -7.86 4.66 21.70
CA THR A 25 -7.26 5.82 21.04
C THR A 25 -6.28 6.58 21.92
N ASP A 26 -6.21 6.28 23.22
CA ASP A 26 -5.22 6.89 24.12
C ASP A 26 -3.90 6.11 24.13
N ARG A 27 -3.88 4.91 23.53
CA ARG A 27 -2.67 4.09 23.50
C ARG A 27 -1.89 4.37 22.22
N PRO A 28 -0.60 4.77 22.30
CA PRO A 28 0.23 5.03 21.12
C PRO A 28 0.28 3.85 20.13
N ILE A 29 0.17 2.63 20.64
CA ILE A 29 0.21 1.40 19.84
C ILE A 29 -0.99 1.26 18.88
N PHE A 30 -2.12 1.90 19.18
CA PHE A 30 -3.29 1.93 18.29
C PHE A 30 -2.97 2.70 17.00
N TYR A 31 -2.42 3.91 17.12
CA TYR A 31 -2.01 4.71 15.97
C TYR A 31 -0.88 4.06 15.20
N LEU A 32 0.08 3.44 15.90
CA LEU A 32 1.16 2.70 15.26
C LEU A 32 0.62 1.55 14.40
N GLY A 33 -0.32 0.77 14.93
CA GLY A 33 -1.00 -0.30 14.18
C GLY A 33 -1.78 0.22 12.97
N LEU A 34 -2.52 1.32 13.13
CA LEU A 34 -3.24 1.98 12.04
C LEU A 34 -2.30 2.44 10.92
N VAL A 35 -1.22 3.14 11.25
CA VAL A 35 -0.24 3.64 10.28
C VAL A 35 0.47 2.49 9.59
N THR A 36 0.84 1.42 10.30
CA THR A 36 1.46 0.24 9.66
C THR A 36 0.52 -0.45 8.68
N MET A 37 -0.79 -0.45 8.97
CA MET A 37 -1.82 -1.00 8.09
C MET A 37 -1.96 -0.15 6.82
N ILE A 38 -2.06 1.17 6.96
CA ILE A 38 -2.15 2.12 5.85
C ILE A 38 -0.92 2.02 4.95
N ILE A 39 0.28 2.07 5.52
CA ILE A 39 1.54 1.95 4.77
C ILE A 39 1.62 0.59 4.04
N GLY A 40 1.17 -0.49 4.69
CA GLY A 40 1.16 -1.81 4.07
C GLY A 40 0.32 -1.88 2.80
N ILE A 41 -0.87 -1.28 2.82
CA ILE A 41 -1.74 -1.19 1.63
C ILE A 41 -1.14 -0.27 0.58
N GLN A 42 -0.57 0.87 0.99
CA GLN A 42 0.06 1.83 0.09
C GLN A 42 1.21 1.19 -0.70
N LEU A 43 2.10 0.43 -0.05
CA LEU A 43 3.22 -0.23 -0.75
C LEU A 43 2.75 -1.21 -1.83
N PHE A 44 1.67 -1.95 -1.56
CA PHE A 44 1.06 -2.84 -2.54
C PHE A 44 0.44 -2.04 -3.69
N LEU A 45 -0.44 -1.08 -3.40
CA LEU A 45 -1.09 -0.24 -4.39
C LEU A 45 -0.10 0.53 -5.27
N THR A 46 0.93 1.11 -4.67
CA THR A 46 2.00 1.82 -5.40
C THR A 46 2.73 0.89 -6.35
N GLY A 47 2.98 -0.37 -5.96
CA GLY A 47 3.55 -1.38 -6.86
C GLY A 47 2.67 -1.64 -8.08
N PHE A 48 1.38 -1.90 -7.87
CA PHE A 48 0.43 -2.07 -8.98
C PHE A 48 0.31 -0.83 -9.86
N LEU A 49 0.27 0.35 -9.24
CA LEU A 49 0.19 1.62 -9.96
C LEU A 49 1.44 1.86 -10.81
N ALA A 50 2.62 1.56 -10.28
CA ALA A 50 3.88 1.64 -11.03
C ALA A 50 3.88 0.69 -12.24
N GLU A 51 3.36 -0.53 -12.08
CA GLU A 51 3.22 -1.49 -13.18
C GLU A 51 2.26 -0.97 -14.27
N LEU A 52 1.11 -0.41 -13.89
CA LEU A 52 0.16 0.18 -14.83
C LEU A 52 0.75 1.37 -15.59
N ILE A 53 1.47 2.26 -14.90
CA ILE A 53 2.14 3.42 -15.51
C ILE A 53 3.23 2.95 -16.48
N SER A 54 4.05 1.97 -16.08
CA SER A 54 5.10 1.40 -16.94
C SER A 54 4.49 0.77 -18.21
N ARG A 55 3.35 0.08 -18.07
CA ARG A 55 2.64 -0.51 -19.21
C ARG A 55 2.02 0.55 -20.13
N ASN A 56 1.69 1.73 -19.62
CA ASN A 56 1.11 2.85 -20.38
C ASN A 56 2.15 3.79 -21.02
N SER A 57 3.41 3.38 -21.20
CA SER A 57 4.40 4.25 -21.85
C SER A 57 4.05 4.47 -23.34
N SER A 58 3.76 5.71 -23.72
CA SER A 58 3.54 6.13 -25.12
C SER A 58 4.77 5.97 -26.02
N GLU A 59 5.97 5.88 -25.42
CA GLU A 59 7.27 5.72 -26.10
C GLU A 59 7.48 4.33 -26.73
N ARG A 60 6.65 3.32 -26.40
CA ARG A 60 6.86 1.94 -26.86
C ARG A 60 6.80 1.77 -28.39
N ASN A 61 6.19 2.73 -29.10
CA ASN A 61 6.05 2.73 -30.56
C ASN A 61 6.96 3.74 -31.29
N PHE A 62 7.80 4.50 -30.58
CA PHE A 62 8.79 5.37 -31.22
C PHE A 62 10.05 4.57 -31.55
N TYR A 63 9.97 3.81 -32.66
CA TYR A 63 11.17 3.25 -33.26
C TYR A 63 12.04 4.40 -33.77
N LYS A 64 13.28 4.49 -33.28
CA LYS A 64 14.30 5.33 -33.93
C LYS A 64 14.64 4.68 -35.26
N VAL A 65 13.94 5.07 -36.32
CA VAL A 65 14.23 4.62 -37.69
C VAL A 65 15.52 5.31 -38.11
N GLU A 66 16.65 4.64 -37.89
CA GLU A 66 17.98 5.17 -38.19
C GLU A 66 18.28 5.17 -39.69
N LYS A 67 17.60 4.31 -40.46
CA LYS A 67 17.75 4.23 -41.92
C LYS A 67 16.47 3.73 -42.57
N ARG A 68 15.92 4.50 -43.52
CA ARG A 68 14.91 4.02 -44.47
C ARG A 68 15.62 3.47 -45.70
N LEU A 69 15.36 2.22 -46.07
CA LEU A 69 15.80 1.65 -47.33
C LEU A 69 14.77 2.03 -48.42
N ASN A 70 15.04 3.17 -49.09
CA ASN A 70 14.58 3.61 -50.43
C ASN A 70 13.06 3.89 -50.63
N ALA A 71 12.63 4.95 -51.34
CA ALA A 71 12.92 5.53 -52.66
C ALA A 71 12.00 4.99 -53.76
#